data_AF-A0A917PVM1-F1
#
_entry.id   AF-A0A917PVM1-F1
#
_cell.length_a   1.000
_cell.length_b   1.000
_cell.length_c   1.000
_cell.angle_alpha   90.00
_cell.angle_beta   90.00
_cell.angle_gamma   90.00
#
_symmetry.space_group_name_H-M   'P 1'
#
loop_
_entity.id
_entity.type
_entity.pdbx_description
1 polymer ?
#
loop_
_entity_poly.entity_id
_entity_poly.type
_entity_poly.pdbx_seq_one_letter_code
_entity_poly.pdbx_strand_id
1 'polypeptide(L)'
;MGGYHFAVKKGDGRSSRVDSNSNRGTANSNKVEVSYGKHIQRNNNKKVLQPSVKYKTKEGYSYETDEFGRIDDVEAELQIGSGSRNQYAQSNVGEPDRIRGNYPDRDDGGHLIANQFNGSGDIDNLVAMNSQINQSGGKWHQLEQEWASALEKNENVKVKIKPQYTSNSTRPERFIVEYSIDNGRAKKVTIQNQAGG
;
A
#
# COMPACT_ATOMS: atom_id res chain seq x y z
N MET A 1 -63.55 -30.19 -24.73
CA MET A 1 -62.80 -30.87 -23.66
C MET A 1 -62.10 -29.79 -22.85
N GLY A 2 -62.27 -29.55 -21.56
CA GLY A 2 -63.12 -30.05 -20.47
C GLY A 2 -62.96 -29.04 -19.30
N GLY A 3 -63.84 -29.07 -18.28
CA GLY A 3 -63.86 -28.18 -17.09
C GLY A 3 -62.54 -28.09 -16.30
N TYR A 4 -62.37 -27.26 -15.27
CA TYR A 4 -63.06 -27.17 -13.97
C TYR A 4 -62.56 -25.87 -13.27
N HIS A 5 -63.39 -24.98 -12.69
CA HIS A 5 -63.98 -24.95 -11.33
C HIS A 5 -63.03 -24.58 -10.13
N PHE A 6 -63.52 -23.64 -9.29
CA PHE A 6 -63.30 -23.36 -7.84
C PHE A 6 -62.28 -22.31 -7.29
N ALA A 7 -62.87 -21.22 -6.77
CA ALA A 7 -62.85 -20.64 -5.39
C ALA A 7 -61.58 -20.48 -4.49
N VAL A 8 -61.36 -19.21 -4.10
CA VAL A 8 -61.07 -18.57 -2.77
C VAL A 8 -60.36 -19.36 -1.64
N LYS A 9 -59.20 -18.87 -1.15
CA LYS A 9 -58.97 -18.27 0.21
C LYS A 9 -57.50 -17.95 0.53
N LYS A 10 -57.35 -16.96 1.42
CA LYS A 10 -56.14 -16.30 1.96
C LYS A 10 -55.09 -17.26 2.55
N GLY A 11 -53.83 -16.84 2.44
CA GLY A 11 -52.72 -17.24 3.32
C GLY A 11 -51.73 -16.08 3.46
N ASP A 12 -51.54 -15.60 4.69
CA ASP A 12 -50.53 -14.61 5.10
C ASP A 12 -49.10 -15.14 4.91
N GLY A 13 -48.15 -14.27 4.55
CA GLY A 13 -46.75 -14.67 4.41
C GLY A 13 -45.76 -13.56 4.05
N ARG A 14 -45.36 -12.79 5.07
CA ARG A 14 -44.16 -11.96 5.26
C ARG A 14 -43.06 -11.92 4.16
N SER A 15 -42.72 -10.68 3.78
CA SER A 15 -41.37 -10.04 3.80
C SER A 15 -40.15 -10.79 3.23
N SER A 16 -39.49 -10.18 2.24
CA SER A 16 -38.18 -9.53 2.47
C SER A 16 -37.69 -8.74 1.25
N ARG A 17 -37.37 -7.47 1.49
CA ARG A 17 -36.52 -6.63 0.65
C ARG A 17 -35.16 -7.30 0.51
N VAL A 18 -34.67 -7.45 -0.72
CA VAL A 18 -33.29 -7.87 -0.98
C VAL A 18 -32.43 -6.62 -0.95
N ASP A 19 -31.98 -6.25 0.25
CA ASP A 19 -30.86 -5.32 0.40
C ASP A 19 -29.60 -6.03 -0.10
N SER A 20 -29.04 -5.52 -1.19
CA SER A 20 -27.80 -6.01 -1.77
C SER A 20 -26.63 -5.58 -0.89
N ASN A 21 -26.41 -6.34 0.19
CA ASN A 21 -25.24 -6.24 1.02
C ASN A 21 -24.03 -6.81 0.26
N SER A 22 -23.31 -5.94 -0.45
CA SER A 22 -22.03 -6.26 -1.07
C SER A 22 -20.96 -6.38 0.01
N ASN A 23 -21.01 -7.49 0.73
CA ASN A 23 -19.96 -7.93 1.64
C ASN A 23 -18.74 -8.33 0.78
N ARG A 24 -17.94 -7.34 0.34
CA ARG A 24 -16.62 -7.58 -0.23
C ARG A 24 -15.74 -8.06 0.91
N GLY A 25 -15.57 -9.38 0.95
CA GLY A 25 -14.80 -10.09 1.96
C GLY A 25 -13.46 -9.43 2.22
N THR A 26 -13.24 -9.08 3.47
CA THR A 26 -11.92 -9.09 4.08
C THR A 26 -11.37 -10.50 3.93
N ALA A 27 -10.57 -10.74 2.89
CA ALA A 27 -9.77 -11.94 2.80
C ALA A 27 -8.87 -11.97 4.03
N ASN A 28 -9.17 -12.89 4.94
CA ASN A 28 -8.31 -13.24 6.05
C ASN A 28 -7.11 -13.99 5.43
N SER A 29 -6.17 -13.26 4.84
CA SER A 29 -4.93 -13.82 4.34
C SER A 29 -4.05 -14.10 5.55
N ASN A 30 -3.90 -15.37 5.90
CA ASN A 30 -2.94 -15.82 6.90
C ASN A 30 -1.53 -15.55 6.36
N LYS A 31 -1.04 -14.31 6.51
CA LYS A 31 0.32 -13.95 6.11
C LYS A 31 1.32 -14.57 7.10
N VAL A 32 2.41 -15.12 6.56
CA VAL A 32 3.43 -15.80 7.35
C VAL A 32 4.46 -14.80 7.85
N GLU A 33 4.75 -14.81 9.15
CA GLU A 33 5.83 -13.99 9.70
C GLU A 33 7.20 -14.59 9.34
N VAL A 34 8.09 -13.76 8.80
CA VAL A 34 9.45 -14.15 8.42
C VAL A 34 10.47 -13.16 8.98
N SER A 35 11.65 -13.66 9.34
CA SER A 35 12.75 -12.81 9.80
C SER A 35 13.23 -11.85 8.71
N TYR A 36 13.66 -10.65 9.11
CA TYR A 36 14.23 -9.68 8.17
C TYR A 36 15.37 -10.28 7.35
N GLY A 37 15.31 -10.08 6.04
CA GLY A 37 16.22 -10.64 5.04
C GLY A 37 15.71 -11.94 4.40
N LYS A 38 14.81 -12.68 5.08
CA LYS A 38 14.15 -13.88 4.51
C LYS A 38 12.92 -13.54 3.67
N HIS A 39 12.35 -12.35 3.85
CA HIS A 39 11.27 -11.81 3.02
C HIS A 39 11.71 -11.55 1.56
N ILE A 40 13.01 -11.43 1.31
CA ILE A 40 13.57 -11.30 -0.04
C ILE A 40 14.07 -12.66 -0.51
N GLN A 41 13.60 -13.08 -1.67
CA GLN A 41 14.09 -14.26 -2.38
C GLN A 41 14.65 -13.89 -3.75
N ARG A 42 15.27 -14.85 -4.42
CA ARG A 42 15.73 -14.69 -5.80
C ARG A 42 14.85 -15.53 -6.72
N ASN A 43 14.28 -14.89 -7.73
CA ASN A 43 13.72 -15.58 -8.88
C ASN A 43 14.71 -15.38 -10.03
N ASN A 44 15.39 -16.46 -10.43
CA ASN A 44 16.59 -16.41 -11.26
C ASN A 44 17.65 -15.48 -10.62
N ASN A 45 18.02 -14.39 -11.31
CA ASN A 45 18.98 -13.38 -10.83
C ASN A 45 18.31 -12.10 -10.31
N LYS A 46 16.96 -12.06 -10.22
CA LYS A 46 16.21 -10.89 -9.75
C LYS A 46 15.76 -11.11 -8.32
N LYS A 47 15.99 -10.11 -7.46
CA LYS A 47 15.37 -10.07 -6.13
C LYS A 47 13.87 -9.85 -6.28
N VAL A 48 13.08 -10.62 -5.54
CA VAL A 48 11.63 -10.46 -5.43
C VAL A 48 11.23 -10.67 -3.96
N LEU A 49 10.12 -10.05 -3.54
CA LEU A 49 9.58 -10.31 -2.21
C LEU A 49 8.79 -11.61 -2.21
N GLN A 50 8.79 -12.30 -1.08
CA GLN A 50 7.92 -13.43 -0.85
C GLN A 50 6.45 -12.97 -0.82
N PRO A 51 5.53 -13.75 -1.39
CA PRO A 51 4.10 -13.45 -1.31
C PRO A 51 3.54 -13.79 0.08
N SER A 52 2.54 -13.04 0.51
CA SER A 52 1.77 -13.28 1.74
C SER A 52 2.65 -13.44 2.98
N VAL A 53 3.64 -12.56 3.16
CA VAL A 53 4.48 -12.55 4.36
C VAL A 53 4.35 -11.25 5.13
N LYS A 54 4.76 -11.30 6.40
CA LYS A 54 5.01 -10.13 7.25
C LYS A 54 6.47 -10.13 7.68
N TYR A 55 7.11 -8.98 7.66
CA TYR A 55 8.46 -8.81 8.15
C TYR A 55 8.62 -7.49 8.89
N LYS A 56 9.56 -7.46 9.82
CA LYS A 56 9.88 -6.28 10.63
C LYS A 56 11.34 -5.90 10.43
N THR A 57 11.61 -4.63 10.15
CA THR A 57 12.99 -4.13 10.03
C THR A 57 13.64 -4.02 11.42
N LYS A 58 14.95 -3.73 11.46
CA LYS A 58 15.69 -3.58 12.72
C LYS A 58 15.20 -2.38 13.53
N GLU A 59 14.71 -1.36 12.83
CA GLU A 59 14.15 -0.11 13.36
C GLU A 59 12.73 -0.30 13.92
N GLY A 60 12.14 -1.47 13.65
CA GLY A 60 10.81 -1.84 14.12
C GLY A 60 9.67 -1.53 13.17
N TYR A 61 9.97 -1.20 11.91
CA TYR A 61 8.95 -0.95 10.89
C TYR A 61 8.40 -2.27 10.37
N SER A 62 7.09 -2.39 10.33
CA SER A 62 6.39 -3.60 9.92
C SER A 62 5.90 -3.44 8.48
N TYR A 63 6.09 -4.48 7.68
CA TYR A 63 5.67 -4.53 6.30
C TYR A 63 4.92 -5.84 6.06
N GLU A 64 3.97 -5.79 5.16
CA GLU A 64 3.28 -6.96 4.66
C GLU A 64 3.30 -6.99 3.14
N THR A 65 3.25 -8.20 2.59
CA THR A 65 3.07 -8.42 1.16
C THR A 65 1.78 -9.17 0.87
N ASP A 66 1.23 -8.92 -0.30
CA ASP A 66 0.07 -9.66 -0.82
C ASP A 66 0.48 -10.98 -1.50
N GLU A 67 -0.50 -11.70 -2.05
CA GLU A 67 -0.31 -12.97 -2.76
C GLU A 67 0.60 -12.90 -4.00
N PHE A 68 0.89 -11.71 -4.51
CA PHE A 68 1.80 -11.49 -5.64
C PHE A 68 3.20 -11.03 -5.19
N GLY A 69 3.44 -10.87 -3.89
CA GLY A 69 4.69 -10.33 -3.36
C GLY A 69 4.82 -8.82 -3.52
N ARG A 70 3.69 -8.09 -3.62
CA ARG A 70 3.66 -6.63 -3.63
C ARG A 70 3.44 -6.12 -2.21
N ILE A 71 4.09 -5.03 -1.82
CA ILE A 71 3.90 -4.43 -0.49
C ILE A 71 2.49 -3.83 -0.42
N ASP A 72 1.65 -4.32 0.48
CA ASP A 72 0.25 -3.90 0.60
C ASP A 72 -0.08 -3.20 1.93
N ASP A 73 0.80 -3.31 2.93
CA ASP A 73 0.69 -2.62 4.21
C ASP A 73 2.10 -2.29 4.77
N VAL A 74 2.24 -1.09 5.33
CA VAL A 74 3.43 -0.63 6.06
C VAL A 74 2.97 0.10 7.30
N GLU A 75 3.53 -0.25 8.47
CA GLU A 75 3.31 0.44 9.73
C GLU A 75 4.65 0.80 10.37
N ALA A 76 4.81 2.08 10.75
CA ALA A 76 6.05 2.56 11.33
C ALA A 76 5.82 3.69 12.33
N GLU A 77 6.61 3.69 13.40
CA GLU A 77 6.85 4.85 14.24
C GLU A 77 8.19 5.45 13.80
N LEU A 78 8.14 6.53 13.01
CA LEU A 78 9.28 7.05 12.27
C LEU A 78 10.40 7.54 13.20
N GLN A 79 11.63 7.27 12.77
CA GLN A 79 12.86 7.69 13.45
C GLN A 79 13.76 8.40 12.46
N ILE A 80 14.31 9.57 12.82
CA ILE A 80 15.32 10.24 11.99
C ILE A 80 16.55 9.34 11.84
N GLY A 81 17.07 9.25 10.63
CA GLY A 81 18.35 8.59 10.37
C GLY A 81 18.73 8.61 8.89
N SER A 82 19.48 7.60 8.46
CA SER A 82 20.02 7.56 7.09
C SER A 82 20.05 6.13 6.56
N GLY A 83 19.07 5.81 5.71
CA GLY A 83 19.02 4.58 4.94
C GLY A 83 20.02 4.54 3.78
N SER A 84 20.41 3.34 3.36
CA SER A 84 21.26 3.13 2.19
C SER A 84 20.45 3.19 0.90
N ARG A 85 20.96 3.85 -0.16
CA ARG A 85 20.32 3.85 -1.48
C ARG A 85 20.81 2.69 -2.35
N ASN A 86 19.90 1.98 -3.01
CA ASN A 86 20.21 1.02 -4.07
C ASN A 86 19.66 1.51 -5.42
N GLN A 87 20.53 2.11 -6.24
CA GLN A 87 20.15 2.69 -7.53
C GLN A 87 19.57 1.65 -8.51
N TYR A 88 20.07 0.41 -8.46
CA TYR A 88 19.55 -0.67 -9.29
C TYR A 88 18.11 -1.02 -8.90
N ALA A 89 17.81 -1.16 -7.61
CA ALA A 89 16.45 -1.44 -7.14
C ALA A 89 15.50 -0.29 -7.51
N GLN A 90 15.89 0.96 -7.25
CA GLN A 90 15.09 2.14 -7.63
C GLN A 90 14.83 2.24 -9.14
N SER A 91 15.79 1.81 -9.97
CA SER A 91 15.66 1.84 -11.43
C SER A 91 14.84 0.68 -12.00
N ASN A 92 14.50 -0.35 -11.23
CA ASN A 92 13.85 -1.57 -11.72
C ASN A 92 12.62 -2.04 -10.92
N VAL A 93 12.29 -1.40 -9.80
CA VAL A 93 11.09 -1.74 -9.02
C VAL A 93 9.81 -1.47 -9.80
N GLY A 94 8.79 -2.30 -9.56
CA GLY A 94 7.47 -2.19 -10.19
C GLY A 94 7.39 -2.66 -11.64
N GLU A 95 8.46 -3.18 -12.23
CA GLU A 95 8.42 -3.90 -13.50
C GLU A 95 7.56 -5.18 -13.40
N PRO A 96 6.75 -5.52 -14.43
CA PRO A 96 6.75 -4.91 -15.76
C PRO A 96 5.84 -3.67 -15.90
N ASP A 97 4.98 -3.38 -14.93
CA ASP A 97 3.93 -2.36 -15.07
C ASP A 97 4.39 -0.93 -14.74
N ARG A 98 5.68 -0.75 -14.41
CA ARG A 98 6.29 0.56 -14.20
C ARG A 98 6.20 1.39 -15.47
N ILE A 99 5.76 2.63 -15.34
CA ILE A 99 5.74 3.59 -16.44
C ILE A 99 7.15 4.15 -16.67
N ARG A 100 7.70 3.88 -17.86
CA ARG A 100 8.93 4.51 -18.37
C ARG A 100 8.56 5.69 -19.27
N GLY A 101 9.46 6.66 -19.38
CA GLY A 101 9.26 7.81 -20.26
C GLY A 101 9.76 9.11 -19.64
N ASN A 102 9.08 10.20 -19.94
CA ASN A 102 9.46 11.54 -19.51
C ASN A 102 8.68 11.99 -18.27
N TYR A 103 9.22 12.99 -17.57
CA TYR A 103 8.49 13.70 -16.54
C TYR A 103 7.34 14.52 -17.19
N PRO A 104 6.16 14.64 -16.57
CA PRO A 104 5.79 14.17 -15.23
C PRO A 104 5.22 12.75 -15.15
N ASP A 105 4.99 12.08 -16.28
CA ASP A 105 4.16 10.87 -16.33
C ASP A 105 4.90 9.57 -15.96
N ARG A 106 6.23 9.55 -16.07
CA ARG A 106 7.04 8.36 -15.71
C ARG A 106 7.01 8.06 -14.20
N ASP A 107 7.45 6.86 -13.85
CA ASP A 107 7.68 6.46 -12.46
C ASP A 107 9.16 6.51 -12.06
N ASP A 108 9.39 6.86 -10.80
CA ASP A 108 10.60 6.62 -10.04
C ASP A 108 10.45 5.34 -9.18
N GLY A 109 11.56 4.85 -8.63
CA GLY A 109 11.51 3.91 -7.50
C GLY A 109 11.31 4.67 -6.20
N GLY A 110 10.05 5.01 -5.90
CA GLY A 110 9.67 5.78 -4.72
C GLY A 110 9.77 4.94 -3.45
N HIS A 111 10.22 5.56 -2.36
CA HIS A 111 10.26 4.89 -1.06
C HIS A 111 8.89 5.02 -0.37
N LEU A 112 8.43 3.96 0.28
CA LEU A 112 7.25 4.05 1.15
C LEU A 112 7.63 4.71 2.49
N ILE A 113 8.78 4.38 3.03
CA ILE A 113 9.42 5.09 4.14
C ILE A 113 10.71 5.73 3.61
N ALA A 114 10.83 7.05 3.67
CA ALA A 114 11.99 7.76 3.14
C ALA A 114 13.32 7.32 3.79
N ASN A 115 14.43 7.46 3.06
CA ASN A 115 15.78 7.19 3.60
C ASN A 115 16.10 8.02 4.85
N GLN A 116 15.60 9.26 4.94
CA GLN A 116 15.79 10.12 6.12
C GLN A 116 15.07 9.60 7.37
N PHE A 117 14.20 8.58 7.21
CA PHE A 117 13.53 7.87 8.28
C PHE A 117 14.05 6.44 8.48
N ASN A 118 15.29 6.15 8.09
CA ASN A 118 15.86 4.79 8.06
C ASN A 118 15.12 3.80 7.14
N GLY A 119 14.38 4.29 6.14
CA GLY A 119 13.76 3.42 5.14
C GLY A 119 14.81 2.62 4.36
N SER A 120 14.51 1.34 4.09
CA SER A 120 15.35 0.50 3.23
C SER A 120 15.39 1.08 1.81
N GLY A 121 16.56 1.09 1.17
CA GLY A 121 16.66 1.43 -0.24
C GLY A 121 16.53 0.23 -1.19
N ASP A 122 16.24 -0.97 -0.69
CA ASP A 122 16.02 -2.17 -1.50
C ASP A 122 14.51 -2.37 -1.80
N ILE A 123 14.19 -3.40 -2.58
CA ILE A 123 12.82 -3.67 -3.08
C ILE A 123 11.75 -3.88 -1.99
N ASP A 124 12.16 -4.06 -0.73
CA ASP A 124 11.31 -4.27 0.43
C ASP A 124 10.73 -2.97 1.03
N ASN A 125 11.02 -1.82 0.42
CA ASN A 125 10.45 -0.54 0.79
C ASN A 125 10.26 0.38 -0.44
N LEU A 126 10.35 -0.19 -1.64
CA LEU A 126 10.25 0.56 -2.88
C LEU A 126 9.03 0.13 -3.69
N VAL A 127 8.44 1.09 -4.39
CA VAL A 127 7.34 0.88 -5.35
C VAL A 127 7.58 1.71 -6.61
N ALA A 128 6.94 1.34 -7.73
CA ALA A 128 6.83 2.26 -8.86
C ALA A 128 5.88 3.40 -8.48
N MET A 129 6.45 4.59 -8.31
CA MET A 129 5.74 5.78 -7.87
C MET A 129 5.92 6.88 -8.91
N ASN A 130 4.84 7.55 -9.31
CA ASN A 130 4.89 8.62 -10.29
C ASN A 130 5.90 9.69 -9.85
N SER A 131 6.80 10.08 -10.78
CA SER A 131 7.91 10.97 -10.49
C SER A 131 7.44 12.31 -9.91
N GLN A 132 6.32 12.86 -10.38
CA GLN A 132 5.85 14.16 -9.89
C GLN A 132 5.35 14.11 -8.45
N ILE A 133 4.68 13.03 -8.02
CA ILE A 133 4.26 12.93 -6.61
C ILE A 133 5.45 12.62 -5.69
N ASN A 134 6.43 11.86 -6.17
CA ASN A 134 7.60 11.40 -5.43
C ASN A 134 8.69 12.49 -5.26
N GLN A 135 8.94 13.28 -6.30
CA GLN A 135 10.02 14.27 -6.29
C GLN A 135 9.66 15.54 -5.50
N SER A 136 10.67 16.40 -5.31
CA SER A 136 10.54 17.68 -4.62
C SER A 136 9.33 18.48 -5.11
N GLY A 137 8.51 18.95 -4.16
CA GLY A 137 7.26 19.66 -4.42
C GLY A 137 6.04 18.77 -4.67
N GLY A 138 6.23 17.46 -4.86
CA GLY A 138 5.17 16.47 -4.99
C GLY A 138 4.44 16.17 -3.68
N LYS A 139 3.23 15.60 -3.79
CA LYS A 139 2.38 15.26 -2.63
C LYS A 139 3.06 14.29 -1.65
N TRP A 140 3.80 13.31 -2.15
CA TRP A 140 4.52 12.36 -1.31
C TRP A 140 5.66 13.05 -0.56
N HIS A 141 6.47 13.81 -1.29
CA HIS A 141 7.55 14.60 -0.72
C HIS A 141 7.05 15.57 0.36
N GLN A 142 5.91 16.24 0.14
CA GLN A 142 5.32 17.15 1.13
C GLN A 142 4.95 16.43 2.45
N LEU A 143 4.42 15.20 2.38
CA LEU A 143 4.17 14.39 3.59
C LEU A 143 5.48 14.06 4.31
N GLU A 144 6.50 13.64 3.57
CA GLU A 144 7.83 13.35 4.14
C GLU A 144 8.42 14.59 4.83
N GLN A 145 8.28 15.78 4.24
CA GLN A 145 8.75 17.02 4.87
C GLN A 145 7.94 17.41 6.11
N GLU A 146 6.62 17.19 6.12
CA GLU A 146 5.79 17.41 7.32
C GLU A 146 6.23 16.49 8.47
N TRP A 147 6.44 15.21 8.18
CA TRP A 147 6.90 14.24 9.17
C TRP A 147 8.31 14.53 9.68
N ALA A 148 9.23 14.93 8.79
CA ALA A 148 10.58 15.33 9.20
C ALA A 148 10.55 16.55 10.13
N SER A 149 9.77 17.57 9.78
CA SER A 149 9.63 18.78 10.58
C SER A 149 9.05 18.52 11.97
N ALA A 150 8.18 17.52 12.10
CA ALA A 150 7.64 17.08 13.39
C ALA A 150 8.70 16.34 14.22
N LEU A 151 9.40 15.38 13.61
CA LEU A 151 10.47 14.64 14.29
C LEU A 151 11.62 15.55 14.75
N GLU A 152 11.96 16.59 13.98
CA GLU A 152 12.96 17.61 14.37
C GLU A 152 12.53 18.40 15.60
N LYS A 153 11.23 18.52 15.86
CA LYS A 153 10.66 19.12 17.08
C LYS A 153 10.55 18.12 18.24
N ASN A 154 11.09 16.92 18.09
CA ASN A 154 10.96 15.80 19.02
C ASN A 154 9.51 15.30 19.19
N GLU A 155 8.65 15.55 18.20
CA GLU A 155 7.30 14.99 18.17
C GLU A 155 7.35 13.55 17.64
N ASN A 156 6.40 12.72 18.07
CA ASN A 156 6.28 11.36 17.59
C ASN A 156 5.51 11.31 16.26
N VAL A 157 5.94 10.50 15.29
CA VAL A 157 5.19 10.32 14.03
C VAL A 157 4.91 8.84 13.79
N LYS A 158 3.62 8.47 13.78
CA LYS A 158 3.16 7.12 13.42
C LYS A 158 2.51 7.17 12.06
N VAL A 159 2.89 6.27 11.17
CA VAL A 159 2.36 6.16 9.81
C VAL A 159 1.85 4.75 9.54
N LYS A 160 0.78 4.67 8.77
CA LYS A 160 0.26 3.48 8.13
C LYS A 160 0.05 3.75 6.66
N ILE A 161 0.74 3.02 5.80
CA ILE A 161 0.74 3.23 4.35
C ILE A 161 0.21 1.97 3.69
N LYS A 162 -0.82 2.11 2.85
CA LYS A 162 -1.40 1.03 2.06
C LYS A 162 -1.35 1.38 0.57
N PRO A 163 -0.37 0.87 -0.19
CA PRO A 163 -0.47 0.85 -1.63
C PRO A 163 -1.71 0.07 -2.07
N GLN A 164 -2.42 0.57 -3.07
CA GLN A 164 -3.62 -0.06 -3.61
C GLN A 164 -3.35 -0.44 -5.06
N TYR A 165 -3.54 -1.72 -5.39
CA TYR A 165 -3.25 -2.26 -6.71
C TYR A 165 -4.54 -2.64 -7.44
N THR A 166 -4.51 -2.51 -8.76
CA THR A 166 -5.58 -3.01 -9.63
C THR A 166 -5.15 -4.35 -10.21
N SER A 167 -5.98 -5.38 -10.00
CA SER A 167 -5.74 -6.73 -10.50
C SER A 167 -4.33 -7.24 -10.11
N ASN A 168 -3.59 -7.78 -11.08
CA ASN A 168 -2.24 -8.32 -10.93
C ASN A 168 -1.13 -7.28 -11.22
N SER A 169 -1.45 -5.99 -11.34
CA SER A 169 -0.46 -4.94 -11.64
C SER A 169 0.63 -4.86 -10.56
N THR A 170 1.90 -4.79 -10.94
CA THR A 170 3.02 -4.53 -10.01
C THR A 170 3.16 -3.06 -9.63
N ARG A 171 2.45 -2.17 -10.33
CA ARG A 171 2.39 -0.72 -10.05
C ARG A 171 1.13 -0.40 -9.22
N PRO A 172 1.26 0.27 -8.06
CA PRO A 172 0.10 0.77 -7.32
C PRO A 172 -0.70 1.78 -8.16
N GLU A 173 -2.02 1.75 -8.04
CA GLU A 173 -2.92 2.76 -8.59
C GLU A 173 -2.92 4.03 -7.72
N ARG A 174 -2.90 3.84 -6.39
CA ARG A 174 -2.92 4.93 -5.40
C ARG A 174 -2.33 4.48 -4.07
N PHE A 175 -2.11 5.44 -3.19
CA PHE A 175 -1.66 5.22 -1.82
C PHE A 175 -2.69 5.77 -0.84
N ILE A 176 -3.03 4.97 0.17
CA ILE A 176 -3.80 5.42 1.33
C ILE A 176 -2.80 5.56 2.47
N VAL A 177 -2.62 6.79 2.96
CA VAL A 177 -1.68 7.11 4.03
C VAL A 177 -2.49 7.62 5.23
N GLU A 178 -2.35 6.94 6.35
CA GLU A 178 -2.87 7.37 7.64
C GLU A 178 -1.70 7.70 8.55
N TYR A 179 -1.71 8.87 9.19
CA TYR A 179 -0.63 9.25 10.10
C TYR A 179 -1.10 10.11 11.25
N SER A 180 -0.36 10.09 12.35
CA SER A 180 -0.56 10.97 13.51
C SER A 180 0.77 11.56 13.94
N ILE A 181 0.74 12.83 14.33
CA ILE A 181 1.87 13.55 14.90
C ILE A 181 1.56 13.83 16.38
N ASP A 182 2.54 13.59 17.24
CA ASP A 182 2.49 13.74 18.70
C ASP A 182 1.26 13.11 19.36
N ASN A 183 0.90 11.89 18.92
CA ASN A 183 -0.33 11.18 19.34
C ASN A 183 -1.63 12.00 19.16
N GLY A 184 -1.61 13.03 18.32
CA GLY A 184 -2.77 13.81 17.94
C GLY A 184 -3.73 13.04 17.04
N ARG A 185 -4.76 13.74 16.56
CA ARG A 185 -5.78 13.14 15.68
C ARG A 185 -5.14 12.58 14.40
N ALA A 186 -5.44 11.32 14.09
CA ALA A 186 -5.02 10.70 12.85
C ALA A 186 -5.57 11.46 11.63
N LYS A 187 -4.68 11.77 10.69
CA LYS A 187 -4.97 12.32 9.36
C LYS A 187 -4.96 11.17 8.36
N LYS A 188 -5.83 11.25 7.36
CA LYS A 188 -5.91 10.29 6.25
C LYS A 188 -5.80 11.03 4.93
N VAL A 189 -4.84 10.64 4.11
CA VAL A 189 -4.56 11.21 2.79
C VAL A 189 -4.62 10.09 1.76
N THR A 190 -5.24 10.37 0.62
CA THR A 190 -5.21 9.47 -0.55
C THR A 190 -4.47 10.20 -1.67
N ILE A 191 -3.44 9.56 -2.22
CA ILE A 191 -2.62 10.10 -3.31
C ILE A 191 -2.76 9.17 -4.51
N GLN A 192 -3.27 9.66 -5.62
CA GLN A 192 -3.29 8.92 -6.88
C GLN A 192 -1.87 8.77 -7.41
N ASN A 193 -1.52 7.60 -7.91
CA ASN A 193 -0.20 7.35 -8.47
C ASN A 193 -0.13 7.83 -9.92
N GLN A 194 -0.29 9.14 -10.14
CA GLN A 194 -0.29 9.79 -11.45
C GLN A 194 0.11 11.27 -11.31
N ALA A 195 0.35 11.95 -12.44
CA ALA A 195 0.60 13.39 -12.43
C ALA A 195 -0.56 14.16 -11.74
N GLY A 196 -0.21 15.13 -10.87
CA GLY A 196 -1.12 15.88 -10.01
C GLY A 196 -1.54 15.15 -8.73
N GLY A 197 -1.45 13.82 -8.74
CA GLY A 197 -1.82 12.89 -7.67
C GLY A 197 -3.23 12.99 -7.14
#